data_AF-A0A929P3R4-F1
#
_entry.id   AF-A0A929P3R4-F1
#
_cell.length_a   1.000
_cell.length_b   1.000
_cell.length_c   1.000
_cell.angle_alpha   90.00
_cell.angle_beta   90.00
_cell.angle_gamma   90.00
#
_symmetry.space_group_name_H-M   'P 1'
#
loop_
_entity.id
_entity.type
_entity.pdbx_description
1 polymer ?
#
loop_
_entity_poly.entity_id
_entity_poly.type
_entity_poly.pdbx_seq_one_letter_code
_entity_poly.pdbx_strand_id
1 'polypeptide(L)' 'MDGMDQELANKLALKGVCSMEDLAEQAVDELMEIDGMDEERASALIMTARAPWFAEEETAAEEVAEK' A
#
# COMPACT_ATOMS: atom_id res chain seq x y z
N MET A 1 -8.02 8.79 -2.55
CA MET A 1 -6.61 8.36 -2.46
C MET A 1 -5.80 9.51 -3.02
N ASP A 2 -5.41 10.44 -2.16
CA ASP A 2 -4.59 11.58 -2.59
C ASP A 2 -3.24 11.05 -3.09
N GLY A 3 -2.81 11.47 -4.28
CA GLY A 3 -1.59 11.00 -4.91
C GLY A 3 -1.72 9.74 -5.79
N MET A 4 -2.92 9.20 -6.00
CA MET A 4 -3.18 8.12 -6.99
C MET A 4 -3.71 8.72 -8.30
N ASP A 5 -2.81 9.05 -9.22
CA ASP A 5 -3.20 9.53 -10.55
C ASP A 5 -3.73 8.38 -11.42
N GLN A 6 -4.63 8.68 -12.36
CA GLN A 6 -5.18 7.69 -13.29
C GLN A 6 -4.08 6.97 -14.10
N GLU A 7 -3.02 7.69 -14.45
CA GLU A 7 -1.88 7.14 -15.16
C GLU A 7 -1.11 6.14 -14.29
N LEU A 8 -0.90 6.47 -13.01
CA LEU A 8 -0.25 5.59 -12.06
C LEU A 8 -1.08 4.33 -11.80
N ALA A 9 -2.40 4.47 -11.64
CA ALA A 9 -3.30 3.33 -11.48
C ALA A 9 -3.23 2.38 -12.69
N ASN A 10 -3.13 2.90 -13.91
CA ASN A 10 -2.94 2.07 -15.10
C ASN A 10 -1.58 1.36 -15.09
N LYS A 11 -0.49 2.04 -14.71
CA LYS A 11 0.84 1.43 -14.61
C LYS A 11 0.88 0.31 -13.55
N LEU A 12 0.19 0.50 -12.43
CA LEU A 12 0.03 -0.52 -11.39
C LEU A 12 -0.78 -1.72 -11.88
N ALA A 13 -1.90 -1.48 -12.56
CA ALA A 13 -2.71 -2.54 -13.15
C ALA A 13 -1.92 -3.36 -14.19
N LEU A 14 -1.04 -2.73 -14.98
CA LEU A 14 -0.14 -3.42 -15.92
C LEU A 14 0.87 -4.33 -15.21
N LYS A 15 1.25 -4.00 -13.98
CA LYS A 15 2.08 -4.85 -13.11
C LYS A 15 1.28 -5.93 -12.37
N GLY A 16 -0.04 -5.99 -12.56
CA GLY A 16 -0.93 -6.93 -11.87
C GLY A 16 -1.50 -6.41 -10.55
N VAL A 17 -1.17 -5.18 -10.15
CA VAL A 17 -1.67 -4.55 -8.93
C VAL A 17 -3.02 -3.90 -9.22
N CYS A 18 -4.12 -4.62 -8.97
CA CYS A 18 -5.47 -4.18 -9.31
C CYS A 18 -6.30 -3.77 -8.09
N SER A 19 -5.85 -4.12 -6.89
CA SER A 19 -6.54 -3.87 -5.62
C SER A 19 -5.62 -3.29 -4.55
N MET A 20 -6.20 -2.83 -3.43
CA MET A 20 -5.42 -2.37 -2.28
C MET A 20 -4.65 -3.51 -1.61
N GLU A 21 -5.17 -4.74 -1.61
CA GLU A 21 -4.44 -5.91 -1.09
C GLU A 21 -3.21 -6.19 -1.95
N ASP A 22 -3.35 -6.21 -3.27
CA ASP A 22 -2.22 -6.41 -4.18
C ASP A 22 -1.13 -5.35 -3.95
N LEU A 23 -1.54 -4.09 -3.70
CA LEU A 23 -0.63 -2.98 -3.43
C LEU A 23 0.04 -3.09 -2.06
N ALA A 24 -0.66 -3.61 -1.05
CA ALA A 24 -0.11 -3.84 0.28
C ALA A 24 0.99 -4.92 0.27
N GLU A 25 0.89 -5.88 -0.64
CA GLU A 25 1.87 -6.95 -0.83
C GLU A 25 3.13 -6.50 -1.61
N GLN A 26 3.08 -5.39 -2.35
CA GLN A 26 4.23 -4.87 -3.10
C GLN A 26 5.35 -4.31 -2.20
N ALA A 27 6.56 -4.29 -2.75
CA ALA A 27 7.70 -3.59 -2.17
C ALA A 27 7.88 -2.18 -2.75
N VAL A 28 8.51 -1.29 -1.98
CA VAL A 28 8.85 0.08 -2.41
C VAL A 28 9.71 0.04 -3.68
N ASP A 29 10.69 -0.85 -3.74
CA ASP A 29 11.58 -1.02 -4.89
C ASP A 29 10.82 -1.40 -6.17
N GLU A 30 9.80 -2.25 -6.07
CA GLU A 30 8.97 -2.66 -7.21
C GLU A 30 8.11 -1.48 -7.73
N LEU A 31 7.63 -0.63 -6.84
CA LEU A 31 6.90 0.59 -7.18
C LEU A 31 7.83 1.67 -7.79
N MET A 32 9.08 1.78 -7.33
CA MET A 32 10.06 2.72 -7.88
C MET A 32 10.50 2.42 -9.31
N GLU A 33 10.29 1.19 -9.80
CA GLU A 33 10.49 0.88 -11.23
C GLU A 33 9.46 1.59 -12.15
N ILE A 34 8.40 2.17 -11.58
CA ILE A 34 7.39 2.92 -12.34
C ILE A 34 7.94 4.32 -12.65
N ASP A 35 7.97 4.68 -13.93
CA ASP A 35 8.40 6.01 -14.36
C ASP A 35 7.59 7.13 -13.67
N GLY A 36 8.30 8.00 -12.95
CA GLY A 36 7.73 9.11 -12.19
C GLY A 36 7.31 8.76 -10.76
N MET A 37 7.64 7.55 -10.28
CA MET A 37 7.50 7.18 -8.88
C MET A 37 8.77 7.54 -8.11
N ASP A 38 8.60 8.08 -6.90
CA ASP A 38 9.67 8.27 -5.93
C ASP A 38 9.45 7.35 -4.71
N GLU A 39 10.51 7.19 -3.93
CA GLU A 39 10.51 6.32 -2.74
C GLU A 39 9.47 6.74 -1.70
N GLU A 40 9.31 8.05 -1.50
CA GLU A 40 8.42 8.61 -0.47
C GLU A 40 6.94 8.36 -0.82
N ARG A 41 6.57 8.56 -2.09
CA ARG A 41 5.22 8.31 -2.62
C ARG A 41 4.93 6.81 -2.69
N ALA A 42 5.89 6.00 -3.12
CA ALA A 42 5.75 4.54 -3.11
C ALA A 42 5.51 4.01 -1.69
N SER A 43 6.32 4.46 -0.72
CA SER A 43 6.18 4.10 0.69
C SER A 43 4.82 4.55 1.25
N ALA A 44 4.39 5.78 0.98
CA ALA A 44 3.11 6.29 1.44
C ALA A 44 1.91 5.49 0.89
N LEU A 45 1.97 5.08 -0.38
CA LEU A 45 0.95 4.26 -1.02
C LEU A 45 0.86 2.87 -0.38
N ILE A 46 2.01 2.21 -0.14
CA ILE A 46 2.06 0.90 0.52
C ILE A 46 1.58 1.00 1.96
N MET A 47 2.01 2.01 2.72
CA MET A 47 1.56 2.22 4.09
C MET A 47 0.05 2.45 4.16
N THR A 48 -0.50 3.22 3.23
CA THR A 48 -1.95 3.44 3.11
C THR A 48 -2.67 2.13 2.78
N ALA A 49 -2.12 1.33 1.88
CA ALA A 49 -2.67 0.03 1.52
C ALA A 49 -2.62 -0.99 2.67
N ARG A 50 -1.58 -0.94 3.51
CA ARG A 50 -1.40 -1.77 4.71
C ARG A 50 -2.12 -1.24 5.95
N ALA A 51 -2.65 -0.01 5.93
CA ALA A 51 -3.35 0.57 7.06
C ALA A 51 -4.43 -0.34 7.66
N PRO A 52 -5.21 -1.13 6.89
CA PRO A 52 -6.15 -2.11 7.46
C PRO A 52 -5.49 -3.19 8.30
N TRP A 53 -4.28 -3.66 7.94
CA TRP A 53 -3.55 -4.69 8.69
C TRP A 53 -3.07 -4.15 10.04
N PHE A 54 -2.68 -2.88 10.08
CA PHE A 54 -2.29 -2.20 11.31
C PHE A 54 -3.48 -1.80 12.18
N ALA A 55 -4.62 -1.46 11.57
CA ALA A 55 -5.87 -1.22 12.28
C ALA A 55 -6.34 -2.51 13.00
N GLU A 56 -6.13 -3.67 12.37
CA GLU A 56 -6.39 -4.96 13.02
C GLU A 56 -5.36 -5.26 14.13
N GLU A 57 -4.06 -4.96 13.94
CA GLU A 57 -3.05 -5.13 15.00
C GLU A 57 -3.33 -4.30 16.26
N GLU A 58 -3.82 -3.07 16.12
CA GLU A 58 -4.16 -2.20 17.26
C GLU A 58 -5.38 -2.75 18.03
N THR A 59 -6.40 -3.26 17.31
CA THR A 59 -7.54 -3.93 17.94
C THR A 59 -7.20 -5.31 18.52
N ALA A 60 -6.32 -6.08 17.89
CA ALA A 60 -5.89 -7.39 18.36
C ALA A 60 -4.94 -7.28 19.56
N ALA A 61 -4.11 -6.24 19.64
CA ALA A 61 -3.25 -5.98 20.78
C ALA A 61 -4.05 -5.59 22.05
N GLU A 62 -5.18 -4.90 21.90
CA GLU A 62 -6.12 -4.63 23.00
C GLU A 62 -6.84 -5.90 23.49
N GLU A 63 -7.28 -6.79 22.60
CA GLU A 63 -7.98 -8.04 23.00
C GLU A 63 -7.08 -9.06 23.72
N VAL A 64 -5.77 -9.10 23.40
CA VAL A 64 -4.82 -10.01 24.07
C VAL A 64 -4.38 -9.46 25.44
N ALA A 65 -4.43 -8.14 25.64
CA ALA A 65 -4.08 -7.49 26.90
C ALA A 65 -5.17 -7.61 27.98
N GLU A 66 -6.42 -7.91 27.60
CA GLU A 66 -7.54 -8.07 28.54
C GLU A 66 -7.76 -9.53 29.01
N LYS A 67 -6.88 -10.48 28.63
CA LYS A 67 -7.01 -11.90 29.00
C LYS A 67 -5.94 -12.41 29.98
#